data_AF-A0A354P866-F1
#
_entry.id   AF-A0A354P866-F1
#
_cell.length_a   1.000
_cell.length_b   1.000
_cell.length_c   1.000
_cell.angle_alpha   90.00
_cell.angle_beta   90.00
_cell.angle_gamma   90.00
#
_symmetry.space_group_name_H-M   'P 1'
#
loop_
_entity.id
_entity.type
_entity.pdbx_description
1 polymer ?
#
loop_
_entity_poly.entity_id
_entity_poly.type
_entity_poly.pdbx_seq_one_letter_code
_entity_poly.pdbx_strand_id
1 'polypeptide(L)'
;MFRADRLKTMRMRLSAAYKGVNALLMKVAELETGDAKTPSIDRDRLDGYLASHLVNPTLLRADSFDDFMADRQKQLLDLIERATGKVAYSGDQPEEGGDVEGDEDTIGADLKI
;
A
#
# COMPACT_ATOMS: atom_id res chain seq x y z
N MET A 1 2.86 -20.67 -25.49
CA MET A 1 2.58 -21.43 -24.25
C MET A 1 2.03 -20.45 -23.21
N PHE A 2 0.77 -20.61 -22.81
CA PHE A 2 0.12 -19.79 -21.78
C PHE A 2 0.44 -20.38 -20.41
N ARG A 3 1.01 -19.59 -19.49
CA ARG A 3 1.34 -20.03 -18.12
C ARG A 3 0.20 -19.62 -17.20
N ALA A 4 -0.52 -20.60 -16.64
CA ALA A 4 -1.65 -20.36 -15.74
C ALA A 4 -1.28 -19.50 -14.51
N ASP A 5 -0.01 -19.55 -14.07
CA ASP A 5 0.47 -18.71 -12.97
C ASP A 5 0.45 -17.21 -13.30
N ARG A 6 0.56 -16.83 -14.59
CA ARG A 6 0.39 -15.43 -15.02
C ARG A 6 -1.05 -14.93 -14.88
N LEU A 7 -2.03 -15.84 -14.85
CA LEU A 7 -3.43 -15.50 -14.60
C LEU A 7 -3.66 -15.20 -13.12
N LYS A 8 -3.00 -15.95 -12.22
CA LYS A 8 -3.03 -15.67 -10.78
C LYS A 8 -2.38 -14.33 -10.45
N THR A 9 -1.22 -14.02 -11.04
CA THR A 9 -0.59 -12.69 -10.88
C THR A 9 -1.43 -11.58 -11.50
N MET A 10 -2.10 -11.80 -12.64
CA MET A 10 -3.05 -10.83 -13.19
C MET A 10 -4.26 -10.58 -12.26
N ARG A 11 -4.80 -11.62 -11.63
CA ARG A 11 -5.90 -11.50 -10.68
C ARG A 11 -5.51 -10.70 -9.44
N MET A 12 -4.28 -10.86 -8.94
CA MET A 12 -3.74 -10.03 -7.85
C MET A 12 -3.64 -8.55 -8.25
N ARG A 13 -3.20 -8.27 -9.48
CA ARG A 13 -3.10 -6.89 -10.01
C ARG A 13 -4.45 -6.18 -10.21
N LEU A 14 -5.54 -6.93 -10.30
CA LEU A 14 -6.90 -6.38 -10.42
C LEU A 14 -7.56 -6.08 -9.07
N SER A 15 -6.98 -6.57 -7.96
CA SER A 15 -7.53 -6.36 -6.62
C SER A 15 -7.45 -4.89 -6.17
N ALA A 16 -8.38 -4.46 -5.32
CA ALA A 16 -8.37 -3.12 -4.72
C ALA A 16 -7.09 -2.86 -3.92
N ALA A 17 -6.59 -3.86 -3.18
CA ALA A 17 -5.35 -3.75 -2.41
C ALA A 17 -4.14 -3.45 -3.31
N TYR A 18 -3.95 -4.20 -4.40
CA TYR A 18 -2.86 -3.94 -5.35
C TYR A 18 -2.99 -2.57 -6.00
N LYS A 19 -4.20 -2.18 -6.43
CA LYS A 19 -4.46 -0.85 -6.99
C LYS A 19 -4.05 0.25 -6.01
N GLY A 20 -4.36 0.08 -4.72
CA GLY A 20 -3.94 1.00 -3.66
C GLY A 20 -2.42 1.11 -3.52
N VAL A 21 -1.71 -0.02 -3.51
CA VAL A 21 -0.24 -0.04 -3.42
C VAL A 21 0.41 0.60 -4.66
N ASN A 22 -0.12 0.31 -5.85
CA ASN A 22 0.39 0.91 -7.09
C ASN A 22 0.10 2.42 -7.16
N ALA A 23 -1.07 2.87 -6.71
CA ALA A 23 -1.38 4.29 -6.60
C ALA A 23 -0.41 5.00 -5.64
N LEU A 24 -0.07 4.36 -4.51
CA LEU A 24 0.94 4.86 -3.58
C LEU A 24 2.32 4.94 -4.24
N LEU A 25 2.73 3.91 -4.99
CA LEU A 25 4.00 3.92 -5.73
C LEU A 25 4.06 5.09 -6.74
N MET A 26 3.00 5.29 -7.52
CA MET A 26 2.91 6.42 -8.45
C MET A 26 3.02 7.76 -7.70
N LYS A 27 2.31 7.90 -6.56
CA LYS A 27 2.35 9.13 -5.79
C LYS A 27 3.72 9.41 -5.18
N VAL A 28 4.44 8.37 -4.74
CA VAL A 28 5.82 8.51 -4.26
C VAL A 28 6.73 9.02 -5.37
N ALA A 29 6.62 8.48 -6.59
CA ALA A 29 7.42 8.95 -7.72
C ALA A 29 7.13 10.43 -8.08
N GLU A 30 5.87 10.85 -8.01
CA GLU A 30 5.49 12.26 -8.18
C GLU A 30 6.13 13.15 -7.11
N LEU A 31 6.11 12.73 -5.84
CA LEU A 31 6.68 13.52 -4.74
C LEU A 31 8.21 13.57 -4.77
N GLU A 32 8.89 12.51 -5.21
CA GLU A 32 10.35 12.52 -5.41
C GLU A 32 10.77 13.46 -6.55
N THR A 33 9.97 13.51 -7.63
CA THR A 33 10.28 14.32 -8.81
C THR A 33 9.87 15.79 -8.62
N GLY A 34 8.74 16.02 -7.97
CA GLY A 34 8.09 17.32 -7.88
C GLY A 34 7.51 17.81 -9.22
N ASP A 35 6.74 18.90 -9.14
CA ASP A 35 6.22 19.65 -10.28
C ASP A 35 6.16 21.16 -9.96
N ALA A 36 5.53 21.94 -10.84
CA ALA A 36 5.43 23.40 -10.69
C ALA A 36 4.66 23.85 -9.44
N LYS A 37 3.80 23.00 -8.86
CA LYS A 37 2.96 23.29 -7.69
C LYS A 37 3.46 22.58 -6.43
N THR A 38 4.18 21.48 -6.58
CA THR A 38 4.64 20.61 -5.48
C THR A 38 6.15 20.40 -5.62
N PRO A 39 6.99 21.06 -4.80
CA PRO A 39 8.44 20.85 -4.85
C PRO A 39 8.81 19.39 -4.57
N SER A 40 9.90 18.92 -5.20
CA SER A 40 10.46 17.60 -4.96
C SER A 40 10.83 17.42 -3.48
N ILE A 41 10.51 16.24 -2.93
CA ILE A 41 10.93 15.82 -1.60
C ILE A 41 12.17 14.95 -1.74
N ASP A 42 13.19 15.24 -0.92
CA ASP A 42 14.37 14.38 -0.80
C ASP A 42 13.97 12.92 -0.50
N ARG A 43 14.63 11.97 -1.19
CA ARG A 43 14.28 10.55 -1.09
C ARG A 43 14.40 10.04 0.34
N ASP A 44 15.49 10.34 1.04
CA ASP A 44 15.72 9.80 2.38
C ASP A 44 14.69 10.38 3.37
N ARG A 45 14.33 11.64 3.18
CA ARG A 45 13.23 12.26 3.93
C ARG A 45 11.88 11.60 3.65
N LEU A 46 11.56 11.35 2.40
CA LEU A 46 10.31 10.68 2.01
C LEU A 46 10.26 9.25 2.55
N ASP A 47 11.39 8.53 2.48
CA ASP A 47 11.54 7.20 3.05
C ASP A 47 11.29 7.19 4.56
N GLY A 48 11.75 8.22 5.28
CA GLY A 48 11.43 8.42 6.68
C GLY A 48 9.92 8.51 6.95
N TYR A 49 9.17 9.27 6.13
CA TYR A 49 7.71 9.38 6.27
C TYR A 49 6.97 8.09 5.92
N LEU A 50 7.44 7.35 4.90
CA LEU A 50 6.86 6.06 4.54
C LEU A 50 7.10 5.04 5.65
N ALA A 51 8.34 4.93 6.14
CA ALA A 51 8.71 4.01 7.19
C ALA A 51 7.96 4.27 8.50
N SER A 52 7.69 5.54 8.85
CA SER A 52 6.90 5.87 10.03
C SER A 52 5.45 5.34 9.98
N HIS A 53 4.95 5.05 8.79
CA HIS A 53 3.62 4.48 8.55
C HIS A 53 3.67 2.99 8.18
N LEU A 54 4.79 2.32 8.51
CA LEU A 54 5.03 0.90 8.22
C LEU A 54 4.93 0.58 6.73
N VAL A 55 5.27 1.55 5.88
CA VAL A 55 5.39 1.38 4.43
C VAL A 55 6.86 1.21 4.12
N ASN A 56 7.25 0.01 3.70
CA ASN A 56 8.63 -0.27 3.35
C ASN A 56 8.99 0.36 2.00
N PRO A 57 9.86 1.39 1.96
CA PRO A 57 10.14 2.13 0.74
C PRO A 57 10.87 1.31 -0.32
N THR A 58 11.67 0.32 0.10
CA THR A 58 12.39 -0.56 -0.82
C THR A 58 11.43 -1.53 -1.51
N LEU A 59 10.55 -2.17 -0.76
CA LEU A 59 9.57 -3.12 -1.31
C LEU A 59 8.52 -2.42 -2.18
N LEU A 60 8.09 -1.22 -1.77
CA LEU A 60 7.17 -0.39 -2.55
C LEU A 60 7.77 -0.05 -3.93
N ARG A 61 8.98 0.49 -3.97
CA ARG A 61 9.65 0.86 -5.24
C ARG A 61 10.02 -0.33 -6.12
N ALA A 62 10.19 -1.50 -5.54
CA ALA A 62 10.41 -2.74 -6.28
C ALA A 62 9.15 -3.30 -6.94
N ASP A 63 7.96 -2.72 -6.69
CA ASP A 63 6.65 -3.28 -7.07
C ASP A 63 6.50 -4.73 -6.57
N SER A 64 7.13 -5.07 -5.42
CA SER A 64 7.02 -6.40 -4.83
C SER A 64 5.82 -6.46 -3.90
N PHE A 65 4.63 -6.62 -4.49
CA PHE A 65 3.37 -6.58 -3.75
C PHE A 65 3.28 -7.63 -2.63
N ASP A 66 3.65 -8.88 -2.92
CA ASP A 66 3.53 -9.97 -1.97
C ASP A 66 4.45 -9.75 -0.76
N ASP A 67 5.72 -9.40 -1.01
CA ASP A 67 6.68 -9.08 0.05
C ASP A 67 6.26 -7.84 0.83
N PHE A 68 5.76 -6.81 0.14
CA PHE A 68 5.28 -5.58 0.75
C PHE A 68 4.14 -5.84 1.74
N MET A 69 3.13 -6.62 1.33
CA MET A 69 1.98 -6.93 2.18
C MET A 69 2.39 -7.81 3.37
N ALA A 70 3.26 -8.80 3.14
CA ALA A 70 3.77 -9.66 4.21
C ALA A 70 4.59 -8.87 5.25
N ASP A 71 5.51 -8.00 4.80
CA ASP A 71 6.32 -7.15 5.67
C ASP A 71 5.45 -6.19 6.48
N ARG A 72 4.50 -5.50 5.81
CA ARG A 72 3.59 -4.57 6.48
C ARG A 72 2.67 -5.25 7.48
N GLN A 73 2.14 -6.44 7.15
CA GLN A 73 1.33 -7.23 8.07
C GLN A 73 2.11 -7.59 9.33
N LYS A 74 3.35 -8.09 9.15
CA LYS A 74 4.23 -8.41 10.28
C LYS A 74 4.46 -7.21 11.18
N GLN A 75 4.84 -6.06 10.61
CA GLN A 75 5.10 -4.84 11.38
C GLN A 75 3.85 -4.35 12.14
N LEU A 76 2.67 -4.45 11.55
CA LEU A 76 1.41 -4.09 12.19
C LEU A 76 1.08 -5.02 13.37
N LEU A 77 1.26 -6.33 13.20
CA LEU A 77 1.07 -7.29 14.28
C LEU A 77 2.01 -6.98 15.44
N ASP A 78 3.30 -6.82 15.18
CA ASP A 78 4.30 -6.46 16.19
C ASP A 78 3.91 -5.15 16.93
N LEU A 79 3.40 -4.15 16.20
CA LEU A 79 2.93 -2.89 16.79
C LEU A 79 1.70 -3.08 17.69
N ILE A 80 0.72 -3.87 17.24
CA ILE A 80 -0.50 -4.18 18.01
C ILE A 80 -0.14 -4.96 19.27
N GLU A 81 0.75 -5.95 19.18
CA GLU A 81 1.18 -6.72 20.34
C GLU A 81 1.81 -5.82 21.40
N ARG A 82 2.72 -4.95 20.98
CA ARG A 82 3.39 -3.99 21.87
C ARG A 82 2.41 -2.99 22.49
N ALA A 83 1.45 -2.52 21.72
CA ALA A 83 0.47 -1.53 22.19
C ALA A 83 -0.58 -2.15 23.13
N THR A 84 -0.98 -3.40 22.89
CA THR A 84 -2.06 -4.06 23.65
C THR A 84 -1.56 -4.97 24.77
N GLY A 85 -0.27 -5.35 24.75
CA GLY A 85 0.31 -6.35 25.66
C GLY A 85 -0.23 -7.77 25.43
N LYS A 86 -0.88 -8.02 24.29
CA LYS A 86 -1.45 -9.32 23.91
C LYS A 86 -0.65 -9.92 22.76
N VAL A 87 -0.53 -11.25 22.72
CA VAL A 87 -0.02 -11.94 21.53
C VAL A 87 -1.08 -11.84 20.44
N ALA A 88 -0.69 -11.38 19.26
CA ALA A 88 -1.61 -11.20 18.14
C ALA A 88 -1.92 -12.56 17.52
N TYR A 89 -3.19 -12.80 17.23
CA TYR A 89 -3.63 -13.99 16.53
C TYR A 89 -3.25 -13.88 15.05
N SER A 90 -2.48 -14.83 14.53
CA SER A 90 -2.00 -14.86 13.14
C SER A 90 -2.82 -15.79 12.23
N GLY A 91 -4.04 -16.16 12.62
CA GLY A 91 -4.84 -17.14 11.88
C GLY A 91 -5.42 -16.58 10.58
N ASP A 92 -5.47 -17.44 9.57
CA ASP A 92 -5.91 -17.18 8.19
C ASP A 92 -7.45 -17.09 8.04
N GLN A 93 -8.15 -16.59 9.07
CA GLN A 93 -9.61 -16.48 8.98
C GLN A 93 -9.93 -15.31 8.06
N PRO A 94 -10.62 -15.52 6.92
CA PRO A 94 -11.06 -14.42 6.10
C PRO A 94 -12.03 -13.57 6.93
N GLU A 95 -11.59 -12.36 7.27
CA GLU A 95 -12.50 -11.28 7.66
C GLU A 95 -13.48 -11.10 6.49
N GLU A 96 -14.77 -11.20 6.78
CA GLU A 96 -15.85 -10.98 5.80
C GLU A 96 -15.90 -9.48 5.49
N GLY A 97 -14.90 -8.99 4.76
CA GLY A 97 -14.92 -7.67 4.16
C GLY A 97 -15.95 -7.72 3.04
N GLY A 98 -17.19 -7.32 3.33
CA GLY A 98 -18.19 -7.09 2.31
C GLY A 98 -17.61 -6.13 1.26
N ASP A 99 -17.69 -6.52 -0.01
CA ASP A 99 -17.35 -5.66 -1.13
C ASP A 99 -18.17 -4.38 -1.00
N VAL A 100 -17.54 -3.28 -0.56
CA VAL A 100 -18.11 -1.96 -0.79
C VAL A 100 -17.89 -1.70 -2.26
N GLU A 101 -18.87 -2.10 -3.07
CA GLU A 101 -19.01 -1.68 -4.45
C GLU A 101 -18.99 -0.15 -4.43
N GLY A 102 -17.84 0.42 -4.78
CA GLY A 102 -17.66 1.86 -4.79
C GLY A 102 -18.49 2.41 -5.95
N ASP A 103 -19.61 3.07 -5.63
CA ASP A 103 -20.26 3.98 -6.56
C ASP A 103 -19.17 4.95 -7.09
N GLU A 104 -19.02 5.00 -8.42
CA GLU A 104 -17.94 5.68 -9.15
C GLU A 104 -17.90 7.22 -8.97
N ASP A 105 -18.64 7.81 -8.03
CA ASP A 105 -18.91 9.25 -7.96
C ASP A 105 -18.31 10.00 -6.75
N THR A 106 -17.28 9.46 -6.07
CA THR A 106 -16.57 10.19 -5.00
C THR A 106 -15.16 10.65 -5.40
N ILE A 107 -15.04 11.38 -6.50
CA ILE A 107 -13.93 12.33 -6.69
C ILE A 107 -14.48 13.75 -6.50
N GLY A 108 -14.70 14.11 -5.24
CA GLY A 108 -15.11 15.44 -4.83
C GLY A 108 -14.31 15.90 -3.61
N ALA A 109 -13.18 16.55 -3.85
CA ALA A 109 -12.62 17.52 -2.90
C ALA A 109 -11.84 18.57 -3.70
N ASP A 110 -12.60 19.52 -4.22
CA ASP A 110 -12.12 20.82 -4.69
C ASP A 110 -11.55 21.56 -3.47
N LEU A 111 -10.24 21.39 -3.20
CA LEU A 111 -9.54 22.18 -2.19
C LEU A 111 -9.20 23.55 -2.80
N LYS A 112 -10.13 24.50 -2.66
CA LYS A 112 -9.84 25.92 -2.82
C LYS A 112 -8.99 26.38 -1.62
N ILE A 113 -7.78 26.83 -1.92
CA ILE A 113 -7.02 27.77 -1.08
C ILE A 113 -7.24 29.16 -1.67
#